data_AF-A0A0F9SWE5-F1
#
_entry.id   AF-A0A0F9SWE5-F1
#
_cell.length_a   1.000
_cell.length_b   1.000
_cell.length_c   1.000
_cell.angle_alpha   90.00
_cell.angle_beta   90.00
_cell.angle_gamma   90.00
#
_symmetry.space_group_name_H-M   'P 1'
#
loop_
_entity.id
_entity.type
_entity.pdbx_description
1 polymer ?
#
loop_
_entity_poly.entity_id
_entity_poly.type
_entity_poly.pdbx_seq_one_letter_code
_entity_poly.pdbx_strand_id
1 'polypeptide(L)'
;MTCLKYRRACSGSFLIKALKIIFKNYNIINDIIESVYKKFSDFRGKIKRSDEIEQEFQEILRLKNLLNFEEKRKLISDIIIRHIHGVDLDINAIEVAKLNLWLEAIKLSPKEFQFDKVPADTNHILPDLEMNLCNGDSLVGLPDQIVIDFITDKFSEELHSLNVLRGEYISNPAKIELVKEIVNIKNKIKEELNKLFQPYLEENNIDLEILNSTKPFYWSLDFWFVYFDESIGILSRENIGFNSVIGNPPYFTIRGKGTGTLVKANSYNFLKKAKDWKTHFRSQSDIYYYFIIKSINLLKTSGNFGFIIESYWIENDYADRLKQYLLDNVSIKILINFGQIKKIFEDADNDTCILIFEKAMKDDNKIKYIYCNKNYQIGTQQQNNLKLLSHIVDNFEKTPFSDEYIDIFTVDQKGLGLSKWVLSNKTEILRKIGTDKVLLGNICEVGQGVVPGRKKEFRISPEGSTITAGGYWTRKEKNHLNVINQKNGEEYRLELQFIKPLITNSRILKYHTIPGDEYLIYTVPLQEGREDINNFPGIREYLKVYGKELRERY
;
A
#
# COMPACT_ATOMS: atom_id res chain seq x y z
N MET A 1 1.15 -14.43 8.54
CA MET A 1 0.71 -13.05 8.33
C MET A 1 1.89 -12.27 7.81
N THR A 2 1.73 -11.55 6.70
CA THR A 2 2.82 -10.78 6.08
C THR A 2 2.47 -9.31 5.99
N CYS A 3 3.44 -8.43 6.28
CA CYS A 3 3.33 -6.98 6.11
C CYS A 3 4.32 -6.48 5.06
N LEU A 4 3.87 -5.65 4.11
CA LEU A 4 4.67 -5.07 3.02
C LEU A 4 4.78 -3.54 3.18
N LYS A 5 5.98 -2.95 3.11
CA LYS A 5 6.20 -1.50 3.33
C LYS A 5 7.38 -0.88 2.57
N TYR A 6 7.36 0.45 2.45
CA TYR A 6 8.44 1.32 1.99
C TYR A 6 8.46 2.63 2.80
N ARG A 7 9.57 2.89 3.52
CA ARG A 7 9.99 4.14 4.20
C ARG A 7 9.02 4.80 5.19
N ARG A 8 9.58 5.06 6.39
CA ARG A 8 9.05 5.73 7.60
C ARG A 8 8.14 4.89 8.48
N ALA A 9 8.70 4.55 9.64
CA ALA A 9 8.09 3.94 10.81
C ALA A 9 7.44 2.56 10.56
N CYS A 10 8.11 1.56 11.12
CA CYS A 10 7.73 0.18 11.01
C CYS A 10 6.27 -0.07 11.44
N SER A 11 5.67 -1.06 10.79
CA SER A 11 4.43 -1.75 11.18
C SER A 11 4.53 -2.45 12.54
N GLY A 12 5.47 -2.07 13.41
CA GLY A 12 5.60 -2.65 14.75
C GLY A 12 4.26 -2.68 15.48
N SER A 13 3.44 -1.64 15.35
CA SER A 13 2.07 -1.62 15.88
C SER A 13 1.16 -2.71 15.29
N PHE A 14 1.17 -2.94 13.98
CA PHE A 14 0.39 -4.00 13.34
C PHE A 14 0.88 -5.39 13.75
N LEU A 15 2.19 -5.64 13.72
CA LEU A 15 2.77 -6.93 14.10
C LEU A 15 2.53 -7.24 15.59
N ILE A 16 2.65 -6.23 16.46
CA ILE A 16 2.30 -6.31 17.89
C ILE A 16 0.83 -6.70 18.06
N LYS A 17 -0.09 -6.02 17.35
CA LYS A 17 -1.52 -6.28 17.47
C LYS A 17 -1.88 -7.66 16.93
N ALA A 18 -1.25 -8.08 15.82
CA ALA A 18 -1.38 -9.42 15.29
C ALA A 18 -0.93 -10.48 16.29
N LEU A 19 0.26 -10.31 16.89
CA LEU A 19 0.79 -11.20 17.91
C LEU A 19 -0.19 -11.33 19.09
N LYS A 20 -0.76 -10.22 19.57
CA LYS A 20 -1.78 -10.25 20.65
C LYS A 20 -3.01 -11.06 20.29
N ILE A 21 -3.54 -10.87 19.08
CA ILE A 21 -4.74 -11.57 18.63
C ILE A 21 -4.45 -13.06 18.45
N ILE A 22 -3.30 -13.41 17.86
CA ILE A 22 -2.89 -14.80 17.68
C ILE A 22 -2.68 -15.45 19.05
N PHE A 23 -1.96 -14.82 19.96
CA PHE A 23 -1.75 -15.33 21.32
C PHE A 23 -3.07 -15.52 22.07
N LYS A 24 -4.02 -14.58 21.94
CA LYS A 24 -5.38 -14.75 22.48
C LYS A 24 -6.08 -15.98 21.92
N ASN A 25 -5.99 -16.22 20.61
CA ASN A 25 -6.58 -17.41 19.97
C ASN A 25 -5.92 -18.70 20.45
N TYR A 26 -4.59 -18.70 20.64
CA TYR A 26 -3.87 -19.82 21.25
C TYR A 26 -4.39 -20.13 22.67
N ASN A 27 -4.63 -19.11 23.51
CA ASN A 27 -5.22 -19.34 24.84
C ASN A 27 -6.63 -19.93 24.75
N ILE A 28 -7.47 -19.47 23.81
CA ILE A 28 -8.80 -20.05 23.60
C ILE A 28 -8.69 -21.53 23.19
N ILE A 29 -7.77 -21.86 22.30
CA ILE A 29 -7.51 -23.25 21.89
C ILE A 29 -7.05 -24.08 23.08
N ASN A 30 -6.18 -23.55 23.94
CA ASN A 30 -5.75 -24.24 25.16
C ASN A 30 -6.91 -24.52 26.11
N ASP A 31 -7.78 -23.54 26.34
CA ASP A 31 -8.94 -23.71 27.23
C ASP A 31 -9.88 -24.81 26.72
N ILE A 32 -10.06 -24.90 25.40
CA ILE A 32 -10.80 -25.99 24.75
C ILE A 32 -10.09 -27.33 24.96
N ILE A 33 -8.78 -27.41 24.66
CA ILE A 33 -7.99 -28.64 24.81
C ILE A 33 -8.02 -29.13 26.26
N GLU A 34 -7.82 -28.26 27.24
CA GLU A 34 -7.85 -28.60 28.67
C GLU A 34 -9.24 -29.05 29.13
N SER A 35 -10.30 -28.39 28.66
CA SER A 35 -11.68 -28.80 28.94
C SER A 35 -11.97 -30.20 28.41
N VAL A 36 -11.54 -30.52 27.19
CA VAL A 36 -11.77 -31.84 26.59
C VAL A 36 -10.85 -32.90 27.23
N TYR A 37 -9.58 -32.56 27.50
CA TYR A 37 -8.64 -33.45 28.20
C TYR A 37 -9.18 -33.87 29.56
N LYS A 38 -9.72 -32.94 30.37
CA LYS A 38 -10.31 -33.25 31.67
C LYS A 38 -11.45 -34.26 31.58
N LYS A 39 -12.39 -34.05 30.63
CA LYS A 39 -13.51 -34.97 30.37
C LYS A 39 -13.04 -36.40 30.11
N PHE A 40 -11.98 -36.58 29.33
CA PHE A 40 -11.43 -37.90 29.03
C PHE A 40 -10.55 -38.47 30.15
N SER A 41 -9.89 -37.62 30.94
CA SER A 41 -9.07 -38.04 32.09
C SER A 41 -9.90 -38.50 33.31
N ASP A 42 -11.15 -38.02 33.43
CA ASP A 42 -12.07 -38.40 34.49
C ASP A 42 -12.75 -39.77 34.26
N PHE A 43 -12.50 -40.42 33.12
CA PHE A 43 -12.81 -41.84 32.89
C PHE A 43 -11.87 -42.74 33.74
N ARG A 44 -12.04 -42.71 35.07
CA ARG A 44 -11.33 -43.57 36.04
C ARG A 44 -12.03 -44.90 36.32
N GLY A 45 -12.86 -45.38 35.40
CA GLY A 45 -13.59 -46.63 35.55
C GLY A 45 -13.05 -47.75 34.66
N LYS A 46 -13.11 -49.00 35.12
CA LYS A 46 -12.67 -50.27 34.48
C LYS A 46 -13.27 -50.60 33.09
N ILE A 47 -13.82 -49.63 32.38
CA ILE A 47 -14.45 -49.79 31.06
C ILE A 47 -13.44 -49.34 30.01
N LYS A 48 -13.07 -50.24 29.10
CA LYS A 48 -12.20 -49.97 27.96
C LYS A 48 -12.86 -48.88 27.10
N ARG A 49 -12.14 -47.80 26.80
CA ARG A 49 -12.61 -46.77 25.84
C ARG A 49 -12.88 -47.43 24.50
N SER A 50 -13.89 -46.95 23.75
CA SER A 50 -14.02 -47.34 22.35
C SER A 50 -12.81 -46.85 21.56
N ASP A 51 -12.50 -47.53 20.45
CA ASP A 51 -11.33 -47.19 19.62
C ASP A 51 -11.40 -45.74 19.09
N GLU A 52 -12.60 -45.24 18.78
CA GLU A 52 -12.84 -43.85 18.36
C GLU A 52 -12.49 -42.84 19.46
N ILE A 53 -12.92 -43.10 20.70
CA ILE A 53 -12.63 -42.21 21.85
C ILE A 53 -11.14 -42.22 22.19
N GLU A 54 -10.48 -43.37 22.07
CA GLU A 54 -9.04 -43.45 22.28
C GLU A 54 -8.27 -42.69 21.21
N GLN A 55 -8.68 -42.76 19.93
CA GLN A 55 -8.09 -41.96 18.86
C GLN A 55 -8.25 -40.45 19.10
N GLU A 56 -9.45 -40.00 19.50
CA GLU A 56 -9.68 -38.60 19.87
C GLU A 56 -8.80 -38.16 21.05
N PHE A 57 -8.66 -39.01 22.08
CA PHE A 57 -7.81 -38.73 23.23
C PHE A 57 -6.32 -38.64 22.86
N GLN A 58 -5.83 -39.53 22.01
CA GLN A 58 -4.45 -39.50 21.50
C GLN A 58 -4.18 -38.23 20.69
N GLU A 59 -5.15 -37.78 19.89
CA GLU A 59 -5.01 -36.53 19.14
C GLU A 59 -4.98 -35.30 20.07
N ILE A 60 -5.78 -35.29 21.14
CA ILE A 60 -5.74 -34.25 22.17
C ILE A 60 -4.39 -34.22 22.88
N LEU A 61 -3.84 -35.39 23.24
CA LEU A 61 -2.50 -35.52 23.81
C LEU A 61 -1.43 -34.98 22.84
N ARG A 62 -1.53 -35.31 21.56
CA ARG A 62 -0.65 -34.80 20.51
C ARG A 62 -0.71 -33.28 20.44
N LEU A 63 -1.90 -32.68 20.40
CA LEU A 63 -2.09 -31.23 20.36
C LEU A 63 -1.57 -30.54 21.62
N LYS A 64 -1.82 -31.12 22.79
CA LYS A 64 -1.33 -30.60 24.07
C LYS A 64 0.21 -30.60 24.12
N ASN A 65 0.84 -31.68 23.67
CA ASN A 65 2.30 -31.77 23.58
C ASN A 65 2.89 -30.83 22.52
N LEU A 66 2.20 -30.65 21.39
CA LEU A 66 2.64 -29.76 20.32
C LEU A 66 2.62 -28.28 20.74
N LEU A 67 1.58 -27.86 21.46
CA LEU A 67 1.42 -26.48 21.88
C LEU A 67 2.15 -26.16 23.20
N ASN A 68 2.40 -27.18 24.04
CA ASN A 68 3.17 -27.13 25.28
C ASN A 68 3.00 -25.80 26.06
N PHE A 69 1.80 -25.55 26.57
CA PHE A 69 1.48 -24.33 27.33
C PHE A 69 2.20 -24.22 28.68
N GLU A 70 2.90 -25.27 29.12
CA GLU A 70 3.76 -25.24 30.31
C GLU A 70 5.01 -24.38 30.06
N GLU A 71 5.57 -24.45 28.85
CA GLU A 71 6.71 -23.63 28.41
C GLU A 71 6.25 -22.39 27.63
N LYS A 72 5.57 -21.46 28.30
CA LYS A 72 5.03 -20.24 27.67
C LYS A 72 6.05 -19.42 26.89
N ARG A 73 7.31 -19.39 27.35
CA ARG A 73 8.41 -18.71 26.63
C ARG A 73 8.61 -19.31 25.24
N LYS A 74 8.74 -20.64 25.17
CA LYS A 74 8.88 -21.38 23.90
C LYS A 74 7.65 -21.17 23.02
N LEU A 75 6.46 -21.29 23.61
CA LEU A 75 5.20 -21.08 22.88
C LEU A 75 5.12 -19.69 22.23
N ILE A 76 5.50 -18.62 22.94
CA ILE A 76 5.49 -17.27 22.37
C ILE A 76 6.49 -17.16 21.21
N SER A 77 7.68 -17.75 21.35
CA SER A 77 8.67 -17.82 20.27
C SER A 77 8.13 -18.56 19.05
N ASP A 78 7.54 -19.74 19.25
CA ASP A 78 6.90 -20.54 18.20
C ASP A 78 5.80 -19.75 17.48
N ILE A 79 4.96 -19.03 18.23
CA ILE A 79 3.90 -18.20 17.65
C ILE A 79 4.51 -17.13 16.73
N ILE A 80 5.55 -16.44 17.18
CA ILE A 80 6.19 -15.39 16.38
C ILE A 80 6.82 -15.99 15.12
N ILE A 81 7.64 -17.04 15.28
CA ILE A 81 8.39 -17.67 14.16
C ILE A 81 7.43 -18.28 13.12
N ARG A 82 6.33 -18.91 13.55
CA ARG A 82 5.38 -19.55 12.64
C ARG A 82 4.50 -18.53 11.92
N HIS A 83 4.03 -17.50 12.62
CA HIS A 83 2.91 -16.68 12.12
C HIS A 83 3.26 -15.27 11.66
N ILE A 84 4.35 -14.68 12.16
CA ILE A 84 4.66 -13.26 11.91
C ILE A 84 5.80 -13.15 10.91
N HIS A 85 5.50 -12.60 9.73
CA HIS A 85 6.46 -12.39 8.65
C HIS A 85 6.33 -10.96 8.11
N GLY A 86 7.38 -10.43 7.50
CA GLY A 86 7.35 -9.06 7.00
C GLY A 86 8.52 -8.71 6.11
N VAL A 87 8.30 -7.74 5.22
CA VAL A 87 9.32 -7.19 4.34
C VAL A 87 9.26 -5.68 4.35
N ASP A 88 10.41 -5.06 4.53
CA ASP A 88 10.59 -3.60 4.43
C ASP A 88 11.92 -3.30 3.74
N LEU A 89 11.92 -2.26 2.90
CA LEU A 89 13.14 -1.80 2.26
C LEU A 89 14.08 -1.08 3.25
N ASP A 90 13.54 -0.47 4.31
CA ASP A 90 14.32 0.21 5.35
C ASP A 90 14.75 -0.77 6.44
N ILE A 91 16.06 -1.05 6.50
CA ILE A 91 16.63 -1.95 7.52
C ILE A 91 16.37 -1.45 8.95
N ASN A 92 16.34 -0.13 9.17
CA ASN A 92 16.06 0.41 10.51
C ASN A 92 14.63 0.11 10.93
N ALA A 93 13.69 0.12 9.98
CA ALA A 93 12.31 -0.27 10.27
C ALA A 93 12.25 -1.74 10.71
N ILE A 94 12.97 -2.64 10.03
CA ILE A 94 13.06 -4.05 10.41
C ILE A 94 13.58 -4.21 11.84
N GLU A 95 14.70 -3.57 12.20
CA GLU A 95 15.27 -3.65 13.55
C GLU A 95 14.31 -3.10 14.63
N VAL A 96 13.62 -2.00 14.34
CA VAL A 96 12.58 -1.47 15.22
C VAL A 96 11.40 -2.44 15.36
N ALA A 97 11.01 -3.16 14.31
CA ALA A 97 9.97 -4.20 14.41
C ALA A 97 10.42 -5.39 15.28
N LYS A 98 11.66 -5.86 15.09
CA LYS A 98 12.22 -6.95 15.91
C LYS A 98 12.17 -6.59 17.40
N LEU A 99 12.70 -5.42 17.77
CA LEU A 99 12.67 -4.92 19.14
C LEU A 99 11.24 -4.83 19.70
N ASN A 100 10.31 -4.29 18.91
CA ASN A 100 8.92 -4.14 19.32
C ASN A 100 8.21 -5.47 19.55
N LEU A 101 8.47 -6.47 18.70
CA LEU A 101 7.94 -7.83 18.87
C LEU A 101 8.52 -8.50 20.11
N TRP A 102 9.83 -8.36 20.35
CA TRP A 102 10.49 -8.88 21.55
C TRP A 102 9.95 -8.24 22.84
N LEU A 103 9.79 -6.92 22.87
CA LEU A 103 9.20 -6.22 24.01
C LEU A 103 7.76 -6.67 24.28
N GLU A 104 6.99 -6.92 23.22
CA GLU A 104 5.63 -7.43 23.39
C GLU A 104 5.61 -8.89 23.83
N ALA A 105 6.49 -9.74 23.32
CA ALA A 105 6.65 -11.12 23.78
C ALA A 105 6.87 -11.19 25.30
N ILE A 106 7.74 -10.32 25.84
CA ILE A 106 7.99 -10.20 27.28
C ILE A 106 6.72 -9.76 28.03
N LYS A 107 5.98 -8.76 27.50
CA LYS A 107 4.73 -8.26 28.10
C LYS A 107 3.62 -9.30 28.16
N LEU A 108 3.59 -10.24 27.21
CA LEU A 108 2.59 -11.31 27.19
C LEU A 108 2.78 -12.32 28.34
N SER A 109 4.01 -12.49 28.87
CA SER A 109 4.27 -13.39 30.00
C SER A 109 5.44 -12.93 30.89
N PRO A 110 5.34 -11.80 31.62
CA PRO A 110 6.48 -11.19 32.31
C PRO A 110 7.19 -12.09 33.32
N LYS A 111 6.42 -12.98 33.99
CA LYS A 111 6.94 -13.91 34.99
C LYS A 111 7.88 -14.98 34.42
N GLU A 112 7.76 -15.28 33.13
CA GLU A 112 8.55 -16.32 32.44
C GLU A 112 9.89 -15.79 31.91
N PHE A 113 10.05 -14.46 31.89
CA PHE A 113 11.26 -13.76 31.43
C PHE A 113 12.06 -13.16 32.61
N GLN A 114 11.72 -13.51 33.86
CA GLN A 114 12.49 -13.11 35.03
C GLN A 114 13.81 -13.88 35.09
N PHE A 115 14.90 -13.18 35.41
CA PHE A 115 16.26 -13.72 35.44
C PHE A 115 16.39 -15.00 36.28
N ASP A 116 15.68 -15.06 37.42
CA ASP A 116 15.70 -16.19 38.36
C ASP A 116 15.07 -17.48 37.82
N LYS A 117 14.34 -17.41 36.69
CA LYS A 117 13.70 -18.56 36.02
C LYS A 117 14.34 -18.93 34.70
N VAL A 118 15.39 -18.21 34.27
CA VAL A 118 16.09 -18.52 33.03
C VAL A 118 17.05 -19.68 33.31
N PRO A 119 16.94 -20.81 32.58
CA PRO A 119 17.90 -21.91 32.72
C PRO A 119 19.33 -21.40 32.47
N ALA A 120 20.29 -21.83 33.28
CA ALA A 120 21.67 -21.35 33.25
C ALA A 120 22.40 -21.63 31.91
N ASP A 121 21.86 -22.55 31.11
CA ASP A 121 22.33 -22.96 29.79
C ASP A 121 21.62 -22.23 28.62
N THR A 122 20.65 -21.35 28.90
CA THR A 122 19.94 -20.59 27.86
C THR A 122 20.73 -19.33 27.48
N ASN A 123 21.49 -19.40 26.38
CA ASN A 123 22.21 -18.24 25.84
C ASN A 123 21.29 -17.16 25.23
N HIS A 124 20.09 -17.55 24.78
CA HIS A 124 19.14 -16.64 24.13
C HIS A 124 17.71 -16.88 24.59
N ILE A 125 17.08 -15.82 25.12
CA ILE A 125 15.73 -15.88 25.73
C ILE A 125 14.63 -15.61 24.67
N LEU A 126 14.99 -14.92 23.58
CA LEU A 126 14.09 -14.50 22.52
C LEU A 126 14.55 -15.08 21.18
N PRO A 127 13.62 -15.36 20.25
CA PRO A 127 13.97 -15.95 18.97
C PRO A 127 14.67 -14.91 18.08
N ASP A 128 15.58 -15.39 17.25
CA ASP A 128 16.08 -14.63 16.11
C ASP A 128 14.97 -14.53 15.04
N LEU A 129 14.82 -13.33 14.49
CA LEU A 129 13.74 -12.98 13.56
C LEU A 129 14.25 -12.70 12.14
N GLU A 130 15.52 -12.94 11.84
CA GLU A 130 16.08 -12.71 10.49
C GLU A 130 15.43 -13.56 9.39
N MET A 131 14.93 -14.76 9.73
CA MET A 131 14.15 -15.59 8.81
C MET A 131 12.73 -15.03 8.55
N ASN A 132 12.18 -14.28 9.50
CA ASN A 132 10.80 -13.81 9.51
C ASN A 132 10.65 -12.39 8.94
N LEU A 133 11.58 -11.49 9.29
CA LEU A 133 11.57 -10.09 8.91
C LEU A 133 12.74 -9.81 7.97
N CYS A 134 12.44 -9.73 6.67
CA CYS A 134 13.46 -9.63 5.63
C CYS A 134 13.58 -8.21 5.08
N ASN A 135 14.79 -7.84 4.67
CA ASN A 135 15.05 -6.53 4.07
C ASN A 135 15.12 -6.61 2.53
N GLY A 136 14.27 -5.85 1.84
CA GLY A 136 14.21 -5.79 0.38
C GLY A 136 13.00 -5.03 -0.15
N ASP A 137 13.00 -4.75 -1.45
CA ASP A 137 11.91 -4.14 -2.19
C ASP A 137 10.88 -5.19 -2.58
N SER A 138 9.72 -5.15 -1.93
CA SER A 138 8.65 -6.15 -2.12
C SER A 138 8.10 -6.22 -3.55
N LEU A 139 8.30 -5.18 -4.37
CA LEU A 139 7.75 -5.07 -5.72
C LEU A 139 8.79 -5.32 -6.82
N VAL A 140 10.09 -5.31 -6.48
CA VAL A 140 11.19 -5.45 -7.45
C VAL A 140 11.91 -6.77 -7.25
N GLY A 141 11.95 -7.59 -8.30
CA GLY A 141 12.60 -8.90 -8.28
C GLY A 141 12.27 -9.71 -9.53
N LEU A 142 12.80 -10.93 -9.59
CA LEU A 142 12.42 -11.90 -10.61
C LEU A 142 10.99 -12.42 -10.33
N PRO A 143 10.21 -12.76 -11.38
CA PRO A 143 8.95 -13.47 -11.23
C PRO A 143 9.08 -14.73 -10.38
N ASP A 144 8.11 -14.97 -9.49
CA ASP A 144 8.16 -16.07 -8.51
C ASP A 144 8.38 -17.43 -9.20
N GLN A 145 7.77 -17.66 -10.38
CA GLN A 145 7.95 -18.89 -11.16
C GLN A 145 9.39 -19.09 -11.63
N ILE A 146 10.06 -18.04 -12.11
CA ILE A 146 11.46 -18.13 -12.57
C ILE A 146 12.37 -18.50 -11.40
N VAL A 147 12.10 -17.94 -10.21
CA VAL A 147 12.86 -18.25 -9.00
C VAL A 147 12.60 -19.69 -8.52
N ILE A 148 11.33 -20.15 -8.56
CA ILE A 148 10.96 -21.53 -8.19
C ILE A 148 11.66 -22.53 -9.08
N ASP A 149 11.59 -22.34 -10.40
CA ASP A 149 12.23 -23.23 -11.38
C ASP A 149 13.75 -23.25 -11.15
N PHE A 150 14.37 -22.08 -10.97
CA PHE A 150 15.81 -21.95 -10.73
C PHE A 150 16.28 -22.68 -9.46
N ILE A 151 15.56 -22.52 -8.34
CA ILE A 151 15.91 -23.16 -7.07
C ILE A 151 15.73 -24.68 -7.18
N THR A 152 14.64 -25.12 -7.79
CA THR A 152 14.33 -26.55 -7.94
C THR A 152 15.36 -27.26 -8.82
N ASP A 153 15.81 -26.61 -9.90
CA ASP A 153 16.76 -27.18 -10.85
C ASP A 153 18.21 -27.18 -10.33
N LYS A 154 18.63 -26.13 -9.61
CA LYS A 154 20.05 -25.91 -9.27
C LYS A 154 20.40 -25.97 -7.79
N PHE A 155 19.42 -25.85 -6.90
CA PHE A 155 19.61 -25.68 -5.46
C PHE A 155 18.67 -26.57 -4.62
N SER A 156 18.32 -27.76 -5.14
CA SER A 156 17.42 -28.69 -4.46
C SER A 156 17.99 -29.22 -3.14
N GLU A 157 19.29 -29.47 -3.07
CA GLU A 157 20.00 -29.88 -1.84
C GLU A 157 19.98 -28.76 -0.78
N GLU A 158 20.25 -27.52 -1.19
CA GLU A 158 20.15 -26.37 -0.32
C GLU A 158 18.70 -26.11 0.15
N LEU A 159 17.71 -26.27 -0.74
CA LEU A 159 16.30 -26.15 -0.38
C LEU A 159 15.87 -27.21 0.65
N HIS A 160 16.33 -28.45 0.50
CA HIS A 160 16.10 -29.49 1.48
C HIS A 160 16.75 -29.13 2.83
N SER A 161 18.00 -28.64 2.80
CA SER A 161 18.71 -28.18 3.99
C SER A 161 17.97 -27.04 4.70
N LEU A 162 17.42 -26.08 3.95
CA LEU A 162 16.59 -25.00 4.49
C LEU A 162 15.36 -25.54 5.24
N ASN A 163 14.67 -26.55 4.69
CA ASN A 163 13.52 -27.18 5.34
C ASN A 163 13.90 -27.86 6.66
N VAL A 164 14.99 -28.64 6.67
CA VAL A 164 15.49 -29.32 7.87
C VAL A 164 15.86 -28.31 8.95
N LEU A 165 16.72 -27.33 8.62
CA LEU A 165 17.17 -26.30 9.56
C LEU A 165 16.01 -25.51 10.14
N ARG A 166 15.00 -25.16 9.32
CA ARG A 166 13.81 -24.46 9.80
C ARG A 166 12.96 -25.32 10.73
N GLY A 167 12.79 -26.61 10.43
CA GLY A 167 12.07 -27.55 11.29
C GLY A 167 12.75 -27.70 12.65
N GLU A 168 14.07 -27.81 12.67
CA GLU A 168 14.87 -27.83 13.90
C GLU A 168 14.77 -26.52 14.67
N TYR A 169 14.85 -25.38 13.99
CA TYR A 169 14.75 -24.07 14.63
C TYR A 169 13.38 -23.83 15.26
N ILE A 170 12.28 -24.22 14.61
CA ILE A 170 10.94 -24.15 15.20
C ILE A 170 10.81 -25.08 16.40
N SER A 171 11.45 -26.24 16.37
CA SER A 171 11.42 -27.18 17.48
C SER A 171 12.22 -26.68 18.69
N ASN A 172 13.29 -25.90 18.45
CA ASN A 172 14.10 -25.27 19.47
C ASN A 172 14.55 -23.83 19.08
N PRO A 173 13.72 -22.81 19.36
CA PRO A 173 14.00 -21.41 19.01
C PRO A 173 15.23 -20.78 19.66
N ALA A 174 15.87 -21.43 20.64
CA ALA A 174 17.06 -20.93 21.32
C ALA A 174 18.35 -21.14 20.50
N LYS A 175 18.32 -22.02 19.49
CA LYS A 175 19.46 -22.35 18.62
C LYS A 175 19.63 -21.33 17.48
N ILE A 176 20.17 -20.16 17.80
CA ILE A 176 20.34 -19.05 16.83
C ILE A 176 21.33 -19.40 15.71
N GLU A 177 22.27 -20.30 15.96
CA GLU A 177 23.22 -20.81 14.96
C GLU A 177 22.51 -21.38 13.71
N LEU A 178 21.35 -22.02 13.88
CA LEU A 178 20.55 -22.55 12.76
C LEU A 178 20.05 -21.43 11.85
N VAL A 179 19.69 -20.27 12.42
CA VAL A 179 19.25 -19.10 11.64
C VAL A 179 20.40 -18.52 10.83
N LYS A 180 21.61 -18.50 11.39
CA LYS A 180 22.81 -18.06 10.65
C LYS A 180 23.09 -18.96 9.46
N GLU A 181 22.95 -20.27 9.62
CA GLU A 181 23.10 -21.23 8.52
C GLU A 181 22.03 -21.05 7.44
N ILE A 182 20.77 -20.88 7.83
CA ILE A 182 19.66 -20.55 6.92
C ILE A 182 19.97 -19.27 6.13
N VAL A 183 20.41 -18.22 6.80
CA VAL A 183 20.75 -16.93 6.16
C VAL A 183 21.93 -17.09 5.19
N ASN A 184 22.95 -17.87 5.54
CA ASN A 184 24.08 -18.14 4.66
C ASN A 184 23.66 -18.87 3.38
N ILE A 185 22.82 -19.91 3.50
CA ILE A 185 22.28 -20.63 2.33
C ILE A 185 21.44 -19.68 1.47
N LYS A 186 20.55 -18.90 2.07
CA LYS A 186 19.74 -17.90 1.35
C LYS A 186 20.62 -16.89 0.60
N ASN A 187 21.69 -16.38 1.23
CA ASN A 187 22.59 -15.43 0.60
C ASN A 187 23.33 -16.05 -0.61
N LYS A 188 23.82 -17.30 -0.49
CA LYS A 188 24.43 -18.04 -1.60
C LYS A 188 23.50 -18.13 -2.81
N ILE A 189 22.24 -18.53 -2.61
CA ILE A 189 21.25 -18.63 -3.69
C ILE A 189 20.92 -17.24 -4.25
N LYS A 190 20.78 -16.23 -3.37
CA LYS A 190 20.44 -14.86 -3.74
C LYS A 190 21.50 -14.20 -4.62
N GLU A 191 22.78 -14.50 -4.40
CA GLU A 191 23.87 -14.03 -5.26
C GLU A 191 23.71 -14.54 -6.70
N GLU A 192 23.36 -15.82 -6.88
CA GLU A 192 23.11 -16.40 -8.20
C GLU A 192 21.82 -15.87 -8.85
N LEU A 193 20.76 -15.66 -8.07
CA LEU A 193 19.54 -15.01 -8.56
C LEU A 193 19.79 -13.55 -9.00
N ASN A 194 20.66 -12.81 -8.31
CA ASN A 194 21.05 -11.46 -8.73
C ASN A 194 21.79 -11.47 -10.08
N LYS A 195 22.63 -12.48 -10.34
CA LYS A 195 23.27 -12.67 -11.65
C LYS A 195 22.24 -12.98 -12.75
N LEU A 196 21.16 -13.68 -12.41
CA LEU A 196 20.04 -13.95 -13.33
C LEU A 196 19.13 -12.72 -13.54
N PHE A 197 19.03 -11.85 -12.54
CA PHE A 197 18.16 -10.67 -12.60
C PHE A 197 18.64 -9.64 -13.63
N GLN A 198 19.95 -9.45 -13.80
CA GLN A 198 20.47 -8.52 -14.79
C GLN A 198 20.07 -8.89 -16.25
N PRO A 199 20.31 -10.12 -16.75
CA PRO A 199 19.83 -10.54 -18.07
C PRO A 199 18.31 -10.39 -18.23
N TYR A 200 17.53 -10.67 -17.18
CA TYR A 200 16.08 -10.46 -17.21
C TYR A 200 15.71 -8.99 -17.41
N LEU A 201 16.41 -8.06 -16.76
CA LEU A 201 16.20 -6.62 -16.96
C LEU A 201 16.53 -6.22 -18.41
N GLU A 202 17.66 -6.69 -18.94
CA GLU A 202 18.10 -6.41 -20.31
C GLU A 202 17.10 -6.93 -21.35
N GLU A 203 16.65 -8.19 -21.22
CA GLU A 203 15.66 -8.82 -22.09
C GLU A 203 14.33 -8.04 -22.12
N ASN A 204 13.92 -7.50 -20.97
CA ASN A 204 12.70 -6.71 -20.83
C ASN A 204 12.92 -5.21 -21.11
N ASN A 205 14.10 -4.81 -21.58
CA ASN A 205 14.50 -3.43 -21.84
C ASN A 205 14.33 -2.51 -20.62
N ILE A 206 14.62 -2.98 -19.41
CA ILE A 206 14.55 -2.22 -18.16
C ILE A 206 15.92 -1.63 -17.84
N ASP A 207 15.95 -0.40 -17.32
CA ASP A 207 17.20 0.27 -16.95
C ASP A 207 17.90 -0.45 -15.79
N LEU A 208 19.20 -0.72 -15.96
CA LEU A 208 20.05 -1.37 -14.96
C LEU A 208 20.33 -0.49 -13.74
N GLU A 209 20.07 0.82 -13.80
CA GLU A 209 20.17 1.71 -12.62
C GLU A 209 19.29 1.21 -11.46
N ILE A 210 18.24 0.42 -11.75
CA ILE A 210 17.41 -0.18 -10.71
C ILE A 210 18.23 -1.02 -9.72
N LEU A 211 19.27 -1.72 -10.20
CA LEU A 211 20.15 -2.56 -9.38
C LEU A 211 20.90 -1.75 -8.31
N ASN A 212 21.17 -0.47 -8.58
CA ASN A 212 21.84 0.44 -7.65
C ASN A 212 20.84 1.24 -6.79
N SER A 213 19.60 1.39 -7.25
CA SER A 213 18.61 2.26 -6.61
C SER A 213 17.73 1.57 -5.57
N THR A 214 17.64 0.23 -5.63
CA THR A 214 16.80 -0.56 -4.72
C THR A 214 17.42 -1.95 -4.49
N LYS A 215 16.82 -2.73 -3.59
CA LYS A 215 17.27 -4.07 -3.23
C LYS A 215 16.25 -5.11 -3.69
N PRO A 216 16.50 -5.89 -4.76
CA PRO A 216 15.56 -6.90 -5.22
C PRO A 216 15.20 -7.92 -4.12
N PHE A 217 13.95 -8.37 -4.12
CA PHE A 217 13.43 -9.35 -3.19
C PHE A 217 12.85 -10.56 -3.93
N TYR A 218 13.22 -11.76 -3.51
CA TYR A 218 12.81 -13.01 -4.16
C TYR A 218 11.91 -13.80 -3.22
N TRP A 219 10.59 -13.62 -3.37
CA TRP A 219 9.60 -14.14 -2.41
C TRP A 219 9.68 -15.65 -2.20
N SER A 220 9.84 -16.42 -3.29
CA SER A 220 9.92 -17.88 -3.25
C SER A 220 11.25 -18.42 -2.69
N LEU A 221 12.29 -17.60 -2.58
CA LEU A 221 13.50 -17.94 -1.81
C LEU A 221 13.35 -17.47 -0.36
N ASP A 222 13.03 -16.19 -0.16
CA ASP A 222 13.09 -15.56 1.14
C ASP A 222 12.05 -16.14 2.11
N PHE A 223 10.91 -16.61 1.60
CA PHE A 223 9.86 -17.33 2.32
C PHE A 223 9.54 -18.69 1.65
N TRP A 224 10.55 -19.48 1.32
CA TRP A 224 10.39 -20.76 0.60
C TRP A 224 9.32 -21.70 1.20
N PHE A 225 9.18 -21.72 2.52
CA PHE A 225 8.22 -22.58 3.24
C PHE A 225 6.73 -22.26 2.95
N VAL A 226 6.42 -21.19 2.21
CA VAL A 226 5.06 -20.93 1.70
C VAL A 226 4.88 -21.29 0.23
N TYR A 227 5.92 -21.80 -0.43
CA TYR A 227 5.93 -22.24 -1.82
C TYR A 227 6.22 -23.74 -1.96
N PHE A 228 6.97 -24.31 -1.02
CA PHE A 228 7.38 -25.72 -1.03
C PHE A 228 6.89 -26.46 0.22
N ASP A 229 6.57 -27.75 0.09
CA ASP A 229 6.31 -28.65 1.20
C ASP A 229 7.62 -29.17 1.84
N GLU A 230 7.48 -29.99 2.89
CA GLU A 230 8.63 -30.56 3.61
C GLU A 230 9.48 -31.49 2.73
N SER A 231 8.87 -32.13 1.74
CA SER A 231 9.51 -32.99 0.73
C SER A 231 10.03 -32.22 -0.48
N ILE A 232 10.16 -30.90 -0.37
CA ILE A 232 10.58 -29.95 -1.42
C ILE A 232 9.68 -29.93 -2.67
N GLY A 233 8.48 -30.50 -2.58
CA GLY A 233 7.46 -30.43 -3.62
C GLY A 233 6.84 -29.04 -3.69
N ILE A 234 6.57 -28.54 -4.90
CA ILE A 234 5.89 -27.26 -5.08
C ILE A 234 4.44 -27.41 -4.61
N LEU A 235 4.01 -26.54 -3.69
CA LEU A 235 2.64 -26.51 -3.21
C LEU A 235 1.66 -26.21 -4.36
N SER A 236 0.44 -26.72 -4.24
CA SER A 236 -0.61 -26.39 -5.21
C SER A 236 -0.95 -24.90 -5.19
N ARG A 237 -1.45 -24.37 -6.31
CA ARG A 237 -1.72 -22.93 -6.49
C ARG A 237 -2.62 -22.36 -5.40
N GLU A 238 -3.59 -23.13 -4.92
CA GLU A 238 -4.47 -22.73 -3.82
C GLU A 238 -3.78 -22.67 -2.45
N ASN A 239 -2.68 -23.40 -2.26
CA ASN A 239 -1.95 -23.52 -1.00
C ASN A 239 -0.67 -22.70 -0.92
N ILE A 240 -0.17 -22.18 -2.04
CA ILE A 240 0.97 -21.23 -2.08
C ILE A 240 0.57 -19.91 -1.40
N GLY A 241 1.47 -19.40 -0.57
CA GLY A 241 1.37 -18.08 0.06
C GLY A 241 0.90 -18.11 1.52
N PHE A 242 0.41 -16.97 1.99
CA PHE A 242 0.02 -16.73 3.39
C PHE A 242 -1.49 -16.82 3.58
N ASN A 243 -1.93 -17.19 4.78
CA ASN A 243 -3.35 -17.16 5.14
C ASN A 243 -3.90 -15.74 5.30
N SER A 244 -3.05 -14.79 5.71
CA SER A 244 -3.44 -13.40 5.87
C SER A 244 -2.33 -12.42 5.52
N VAL A 245 -2.70 -11.29 4.92
CA VAL A 245 -1.79 -10.17 4.61
C VAL A 245 -2.41 -8.88 5.14
N ILE A 246 -1.65 -8.14 5.95
CA ILE A 246 -2.10 -6.86 6.52
C ILE A 246 -1.03 -5.79 6.35
N GLY A 247 -1.43 -4.54 6.33
CA GLY A 247 -0.45 -3.48 6.11
C GLY A 247 -1.00 -2.08 6.02
N ASN A 248 -0.05 -1.17 5.92
CA ASN A 248 -0.25 0.24 5.60
C ASN A 248 0.88 0.57 4.59
N PRO A 249 0.64 0.38 3.29
CA PRO A 249 1.64 0.54 2.25
C PRO A 249 2.02 2.02 2.06
N PRO A 250 3.12 2.31 1.36
CA PRO A 250 3.51 3.69 1.04
C PRO A 250 2.48 4.42 0.17
N TYR A 251 2.32 5.73 0.39
CA TYR A 251 1.44 6.60 -0.39
C TYR A 251 2.24 7.58 -1.23
N PHE A 252 2.42 7.25 -2.51
CA PHE A 252 2.88 8.19 -3.52
C PHE A 252 2.50 7.72 -4.92
N THR A 253 2.26 8.68 -5.80
CA THR A 253 2.01 8.44 -7.22
C THR A 253 3.32 8.18 -7.96
N ILE A 254 3.37 7.12 -8.76
CA ILE A 254 4.48 6.84 -9.69
C ILE A 254 4.31 7.62 -11.00
N ARG A 255 5.37 8.31 -11.44
CA ARG A 255 5.36 9.15 -12.65
C ARG A 255 6.65 8.98 -13.44
N GLY A 256 6.56 9.05 -14.77
CA GLY A 256 7.69 8.81 -15.67
C GLY A 256 8.71 9.97 -15.75
N LYS A 257 8.26 11.21 -15.94
CA LYS A 257 9.12 12.42 -15.98
C LYS A 257 8.43 13.61 -15.28
N GLY A 258 9.18 14.38 -14.49
CA GLY A 258 8.72 15.60 -13.81
C GLY A 258 8.68 15.49 -12.27
N THR A 259 9.52 16.28 -11.61
CA THR A 259 9.51 16.63 -10.16
C THR A 259 9.46 15.49 -9.12
N GLY A 260 9.80 14.25 -9.49
CA GLY A 260 9.96 13.13 -8.57
C GLY A 260 11.42 12.80 -8.29
N THR A 261 11.73 12.24 -7.11
CA THR A 261 13.05 11.67 -6.77
C THR A 261 13.43 10.55 -7.74
N LEU A 262 14.72 10.36 -8.06
CA LEU A 262 15.24 9.33 -8.98
C LEU A 262 14.64 7.92 -8.74
N VAL A 263 14.48 7.54 -7.46
CA VAL A 263 13.91 6.24 -7.05
C VAL A 263 12.47 6.03 -7.55
N LYS A 264 11.69 7.11 -7.73
CA LYS A 264 10.32 7.03 -8.27
C LYS A 264 10.32 6.77 -9.78
N ALA A 265 11.38 7.17 -10.50
CA ALA A 265 11.52 6.94 -11.93
C ALA A 265 11.93 5.49 -12.25
N ASN A 266 12.82 4.90 -11.45
CA ASN A 266 13.30 3.53 -11.68
C ASN A 266 12.21 2.49 -11.36
N SER A 267 11.47 2.68 -10.27
CA SER A 267 10.28 1.89 -9.95
C SER A 267 9.24 1.98 -11.08
N TYR A 268 9.04 3.17 -11.67
CA TYR A 268 8.10 3.36 -12.78
C TYR A 268 8.49 2.56 -14.03
N ASN A 269 9.76 2.59 -14.44
CA ASN A 269 10.22 1.85 -15.61
C ASN A 269 10.12 0.34 -15.42
N PHE A 270 10.47 -0.17 -14.24
CA PHE A 270 10.33 -1.58 -13.91
C PHE A 270 8.88 -2.03 -13.94
N LEU A 271 7.98 -1.35 -13.20
CA LEU A 271 6.55 -1.69 -13.16
C LEU A 271 5.89 -1.61 -14.55
N LYS A 272 6.36 -0.71 -15.42
CA LYS A 272 5.86 -0.57 -16.80
C LYS A 272 6.23 -1.76 -17.69
N LYS A 273 7.37 -2.39 -17.48
CA LYS A 273 7.99 -3.31 -18.45
C LYS A 273 8.10 -4.76 -17.95
N ALA A 274 8.31 -4.95 -16.65
CA ALA A 274 8.44 -6.27 -16.04
C ALA A 274 7.19 -7.13 -16.28
N LYS A 275 7.40 -8.42 -16.53
CA LYS A 275 6.36 -9.37 -16.94
C LYS A 275 5.17 -9.41 -15.97
N ASP A 276 5.43 -9.41 -14.67
CA ASP A 276 4.42 -9.49 -13.62
C ASP A 276 3.58 -8.21 -13.45
N TRP A 277 4.08 -7.07 -13.97
CA TRP A 277 3.50 -5.75 -13.70
C TRP A 277 2.90 -5.08 -14.92
N LYS A 278 3.45 -5.35 -16.11
CA LYS A 278 3.10 -4.67 -17.37
C LYS A 278 1.61 -4.66 -17.69
N THR A 279 0.88 -5.73 -17.36
CA THR A 279 -0.57 -5.87 -17.58
C THR A 279 -1.41 -5.02 -16.61
N HIS A 280 -0.88 -4.76 -15.43
CA HIS A 280 -1.54 -3.98 -14.38
C HIS A 280 -1.13 -2.51 -14.36
N PHE A 281 -0.09 -2.17 -15.12
CA PHE A 281 0.50 -0.84 -15.13
C PHE A 281 -0.43 0.24 -15.68
N ARG A 282 -0.47 1.37 -14.97
CA ARG A 282 -1.06 2.64 -15.45
C ARG A 282 -0.11 3.80 -15.17
N SER A 283 0.03 4.71 -16.14
CA SER A 283 0.77 5.96 -15.91
C SER A 283 0.06 6.77 -14.84
N GLN A 284 0.78 7.32 -13.87
CA GLN A 284 0.20 8.08 -12.75
C GLN A 284 -0.64 7.25 -11.78
N SER A 285 -0.40 5.93 -11.70
CA SER A 285 -0.96 5.09 -10.62
C SER A 285 -0.26 5.37 -9.29
N ASP A 286 -0.93 5.03 -8.19
CA ASP A 286 -0.32 5.07 -6.86
C ASP A 286 0.40 3.75 -6.56
N ILE A 287 1.54 3.83 -5.88
CA ILE A 287 2.38 2.65 -5.63
C ILE A 287 1.64 1.57 -4.82
N TYR A 288 0.71 1.97 -3.92
CA TYR A 288 -0.03 1.01 -3.11
C TYR A 288 -0.95 0.09 -3.94
N TYR A 289 -1.29 0.46 -5.18
CA TYR A 289 -2.04 -0.42 -6.09
C TYR A 289 -1.27 -1.72 -6.34
N TYR A 290 0.04 -1.61 -6.56
CA TYR A 290 0.91 -2.76 -6.81
C TYR A 290 1.14 -3.59 -5.54
N PHE A 291 1.14 -2.97 -4.35
CA PHE A 291 1.17 -3.70 -3.08
C PHE A 291 -0.11 -4.51 -2.85
N ILE A 292 -1.29 -3.99 -3.22
CA ILE A 292 -2.55 -4.75 -3.17
C ILE A 292 -2.48 -5.96 -4.11
N ILE A 293 -2.04 -5.75 -5.36
CA ILE A 293 -1.89 -6.82 -6.36
C ILE A 293 -0.89 -7.88 -5.88
N LYS A 294 0.29 -7.47 -5.37
CA LYS A 294 1.27 -8.42 -4.80
C LYS A 294 0.66 -9.20 -3.64
N SER A 295 -0.10 -8.54 -2.77
CA SER A 295 -0.73 -9.17 -1.61
C SER A 295 -1.74 -10.24 -2.01
N ILE A 296 -2.55 -10.00 -3.05
CA ILE A 296 -3.47 -11.00 -3.61
C ILE A 296 -2.68 -12.21 -4.13
N ASN A 297 -1.56 -11.99 -4.82
CA ASN A 297 -0.71 -13.08 -5.30
C ASN A 297 -0.04 -13.86 -4.15
N LEU A 298 0.26 -13.19 -3.04
CA LEU A 298 0.83 -13.80 -1.84
C LEU A 298 -0.19 -14.45 -0.92
N LEU A 299 -1.49 -14.38 -1.21
CA LEU A 299 -2.53 -15.03 -0.41
C LEU A 299 -2.86 -16.42 -0.93
N LYS A 300 -3.07 -17.37 -0.01
CA LYS A 300 -3.72 -18.65 -0.31
C LYS A 300 -5.17 -18.43 -0.77
N THR A 301 -5.77 -19.41 -1.44
CA THR A 301 -7.22 -19.40 -1.67
C THR A 301 -7.95 -19.31 -0.32
N SER A 302 -8.99 -18.47 -0.26
CA SER A 302 -9.72 -18.10 0.96
C SER A 302 -8.88 -17.37 2.02
N GLY A 303 -7.66 -16.93 1.67
CA GLY A 303 -6.84 -16.08 2.52
C GLY A 303 -7.42 -14.67 2.67
N ASN A 304 -7.12 -14.00 3.78
CA ASN A 304 -7.70 -12.71 4.14
C ASN A 304 -6.72 -11.55 3.99
N PHE A 305 -7.21 -10.43 3.50
CA PHE A 305 -6.46 -9.20 3.34
C PHE A 305 -7.05 -8.08 4.19
N GLY A 306 -6.20 -7.20 4.73
CA GLY A 306 -6.64 -5.99 5.40
C GLY A 306 -5.61 -4.87 5.36
N PHE A 307 -5.83 -3.86 4.52
CA PHE A 307 -4.95 -2.67 4.46
C PHE A 307 -5.69 -1.40 4.88
N ILE A 308 -4.92 -0.47 5.45
CA ILE A 308 -5.26 0.95 5.48
C ILE A 308 -4.63 1.58 4.24
N ILE A 309 -5.41 2.28 3.41
CA ILE A 309 -4.97 2.92 2.16
C ILE A 309 -5.71 4.24 1.95
N GLU A 310 -5.28 5.06 0.99
CA GLU A 310 -6.07 6.20 0.54
C GLU A 310 -7.40 5.73 -0.08
N SER A 311 -8.47 6.51 0.02
CA SER A 311 -9.80 6.16 -0.53
C SER A 311 -9.94 6.49 -2.02
N TYR A 312 -9.05 7.31 -2.57
CA TYR A 312 -9.19 7.88 -3.92
C TYR A 312 -9.18 6.83 -5.05
N TRP A 313 -8.63 5.63 -4.86
CA TRP A 313 -8.65 4.56 -5.87
C TRP A 313 -10.07 4.15 -6.30
N ILE A 314 -11.08 4.39 -5.46
CA ILE A 314 -12.50 4.16 -5.76
C ILE A 314 -12.93 5.03 -6.96
N GLU A 315 -12.45 6.27 -7.02
CA GLU A 315 -12.86 7.30 -7.97
C GLU A 315 -11.78 7.69 -9.00
N ASN A 316 -10.55 7.19 -8.84
CA ASN A 316 -9.44 7.49 -9.74
C ASN A 316 -9.57 6.73 -11.06
N ASP A 317 -9.47 7.45 -12.18
CA ASP A 317 -9.47 6.86 -13.54
C ASP A 317 -8.24 5.96 -13.78
N TYR A 318 -7.12 6.23 -13.11
CA TYR A 318 -5.89 5.43 -13.20
C TYR A 318 -5.91 4.16 -12.31
N ALA A 319 -6.97 3.93 -11.54
CA ALA A 319 -7.16 2.74 -10.72
C ALA A 319 -7.98 1.65 -11.43
N ASP A 320 -8.31 1.82 -12.71
CA ASP A 320 -9.09 0.88 -13.50
C ASP A 320 -8.49 -0.54 -13.52
N ARG A 321 -7.16 -0.67 -13.68
CA ARG A 321 -6.46 -1.97 -13.62
C ARG A 321 -6.49 -2.61 -12.24
N LEU A 322 -6.39 -1.81 -11.18
CA LEU A 322 -6.52 -2.30 -9.81
C LEU A 322 -7.95 -2.82 -9.56
N LYS A 323 -8.97 -2.03 -9.95
CA LYS A 323 -10.37 -2.42 -9.80
C LYS A 323 -10.68 -3.69 -10.57
N GLN A 324 -10.21 -3.83 -11.82
CA GLN A 324 -10.32 -5.07 -12.57
C GLN A 324 -9.73 -6.24 -11.79
N TYR A 325 -8.51 -6.08 -11.30
CA TYR A 325 -7.80 -7.15 -10.62
C TYR A 325 -8.48 -7.56 -9.31
N LEU A 326 -9.04 -6.61 -8.56
CA LEU A 326 -9.87 -6.90 -7.39
C LEU A 326 -11.13 -7.69 -7.79
N LEU A 327 -11.87 -7.23 -8.80
CA LEU A 327 -13.09 -7.88 -9.24
C LEU A 327 -12.87 -9.28 -9.79
N ASP A 328 -11.68 -9.57 -10.36
CA ASP A 328 -11.34 -10.88 -10.94
C ASP A 328 -10.81 -11.90 -9.93
N ASN A 329 -10.35 -11.46 -8.75
CA ASN A 329 -9.59 -12.33 -7.85
C ASN A 329 -10.14 -12.40 -6.41
N VAL A 330 -10.98 -11.46 -5.98
CA VAL A 330 -11.34 -11.34 -4.56
C VAL A 330 -12.81 -11.05 -4.32
N SER A 331 -13.27 -11.44 -3.13
CA SER A 331 -14.55 -11.03 -2.56
C SER A 331 -14.30 -9.93 -1.55
N ILE A 332 -14.62 -8.68 -1.90
CA ILE A 332 -14.50 -7.55 -0.98
C ILE A 332 -15.55 -7.69 0.12
N LYS A 333 -15.09 -7.78 1.37
CA LYS A 333 -15.98 -8.00 2.53
C LYS A 333 -16.40 -6.70 3.15
N ILE A 334 -15.43 -5.84 3.43
CA ILE A 334 -15.66 -4.60 4.16
C ILE A 334 -14.83 -3.49 3.53
N LEU A 335 -15.46 -2.34 3.31
CA LEU A 335 -14.79 -1.12 2.91
C LEU A 335 -15.26 0.01 3.82
N ILE A 336 -14.37 0.48 4.70
CA ILE A 336 -14.62 1.60 5.61
C ILE A 336 -13.99 2.84 5.01
N ASN A 337 -14.79 3.77 4.50
CA ASN A 337 -14.32 5.05 4.00
C ASN A 337 -14.48 6.11 5.09
N PHE A 338 -13.38 6.74 5.51
CA PHE A 338 -13.41 7.79 6.51
C PHE A 338 -13.87 9.15 5.96
N GLY A 339 -14.22 9.21 4.66
CA GLY A 339 -14.73 10.42 4.03
C GLY A 339 -13.72 11.57 4.12
N GLN A 340 -14.22 12.79 4.28
CA GLN A 340 -13.40 14.00 4.42
C GLN A 340 -13.09 14.33 5.89
N ILE A 341 -13.10 13.32 6.77
CA ILE A 341 -12.70 13.51 8.17
C ILE A 341 -11.23 13.89 8.18
N LYS A 342 -10.97 15.19 8.37
CA LYS A 342 -9.62 15.70 8.52
C LYS A 342 -8.96 15.05 9.74
N LYS A 343 -7.69 14.72 9.60
CA LYS A 343 -6.84 14.17 10.67
C LYS A 343 -7.31 12.81 11.20
N ILE A 344 -7.53 11.83 10.32
CA ILE A 344 -7.46 10.42 10.78
C ILE A 344 -6.03 10.14 11.29
N PHE A 345 -5.03 10.66 10.59
CA PHE A 345 -3.63 10.71 11.03
C PHE A 345 -3.19 12.15 11.23
N GLU A 346 -2.43 12.44 12.29
CA GLU A 346 -2.04 13.82 12.69
C GLU A 346 -1.23 14.53 11.60
N ASP A 347 -0.39 13.77 10.88
CA ASP A 347 0.57 14.28 9.89
C ASP A 347 0.13 14.09 8.43
N ALA A 348 -1.10 13.64 8.17
CA ALA A 348 -1.58 13.36 6.81
C ALA A 348 -2.98 13.91 6.54
N ASP A 349 -3.10 14.64 5.42
CA ASP A 349 -4.34 15.24 4.94
C ASP A 349 -5.08 14.35 3.92
N ASN A 350 -4.65 13.11 3.71
CA ASN A 350 -5.19 12.24 2.66
C ASN A 350 -6.45 11.51 3.17
N ASP A 351 -7.51 11.51 2.36
CA ASP A 351 -8.72 10.73 2.60
C ASP A 351 -8.37 9.24 2.65
N THR A 352 -8.69 8.59 3.77
CA THR A 352 -8.26 7.22 4.07
C THR A 352 -9.45 6.26 4.06
N CYS A 353 -9.19 5.01 3.69
CA CYS A 353 -10.12 3.90 3.90
C CYS A 353 -9.42 2.65 4.47
N ILE A 354 -10.21 1.73 5.02
CA ILE A 354 -9.81 0.37 5.35
C ILE A 354 -10.46 -0.57 4.35
N LEU A 355 -9.63 -1.34 3.63
CA LEU A 355 -10.07 -2.33 2.65
C LEU A 355 -9.81 -3.74 3.19
N ILE A 356 -10.87 -4.55 3.30
CA ILE A 356 -10.81 -5.93 3.74
C ILE A 356 -11.48 -6.83 2.69
N PHE A 357 -10.75 -7.86 2.25
CA PHE A 357 -11.27 -8.84 1.31
C PHE A 357 -10.75 -10.25 1.58
N GLU A 358 -11.41 -11.23 0.99
CA GLU A 358 -11.02 -12.63 0.95
C GLU A 358 -10.60 -12.98 -0.48
N LYS A 359 -9.49 -13.71 -0.67
CA LYS A 359 -9.09 -14.24 -1.98
C LYS A 359 -9.97 -15.43 -2.36
N ALA A 360 -11.18 -15.12 -2.78
CA ALA A 360 -12.16 -16.06 -3.29
C ALA A 360 -13.13 -15.31 -4.20
N MET A 361 -13.46 -15.87 -5.35
CA MET A 361 -14.51 -15.32 -6.21
C MET A 361 -15.88 -15.85 -5.75
N LYS A 362 -16.85 -14.95 -5.58
CA LYS A 362 -18.22 -15.28 -5.19
C LYS A 362 -19.18 -14.46 -6.04
N ASP A 363 -20.04 -15.13 -6.81
CA ASP A 363 -20.93 -14.49 -7.80
C ASP A 363 -21.93 -13.51 -7.20
N ASP A 364 -22.33 -13.71 -5.93
CA ASP A 364 -23.29 -12.87 -5.21
C ASP A 364 -22.65 -12.15 -4.01
N ASN A 365 -21.39 -11.73 -4.15
CA ASN A 365 -20.69 -11.05 -3.06
C ASN A 365 -21.29 -9.67 -2.78
N LYS A 366 -21.79 -9.47 -1.55
CA LYS A 366 -22.22 -8.17 -1.03
C LYS A 366 -21.12 -7.54 -0.18
N ILE A 367 -20.67 -6.36 -0.58
CA ILE A 367 -19.69 -5.56 0.14
C ILE A 367 -20.41 -4.82 1.27
N LYS A 368 -19.95 -4.95 2.51
CA LYS A 368 -20.39 -4.07 3.60
C LYS A 368 -19.61 -2.75 3.50
N TYR A 369 -20.28 -1.70 3.04
CA TYR A 369 -19.69 -0.37 2.92
C TYR A 369 -20.08 0.50 4.11
N ILE A 370 -19.07 1.14 4.70
CA ILE A 370 -19.23 2.04 5.85
C ILE A 370 -18.65 3.39 5.45
N TYR A 371 -19.48 4.43 5.41
CA TYR A 371 -19.05 5.79 5.13
C TYR A 371 -19.11 6.63 6.41
N CYS A 372 -18.01 7.28 6.77
CA CYS A 372 -17.97 8.15 7.94
C CYS A 372 -18.23 9.60 7.52
N ASN A 373 -19.36 10.15 7.96
CA ASN A 373 -19.80 11.51 7.67
C ASN A 373 -19.03 12.56 8.48
N LYS A 374 -18.75 12.26 9.75
CA LYS A 374 -18.01 13.16 10.66
C LYS A 374 -17.33 12.39 11.79
N ASN A 375 -16.41 13.06 12.46
CA ASN A 375 -15.73 12.53 13.64
C ASN A 375 -16.32 13.13 14.93
N TYR A 376 -16.05 12.47 16.05
CA TYR A 376 -16.33 12.99 17.38
C TYR A 376 -15.39 14.14 17.73
N GLN A 377 -15.82 14.99 18.68
CA GLN A 377 -15.04 16.10 19.22
C GLN A 377 -15.05 16.04 20.75
N ILE A 378 -14.60 14.92 21.31
CA ILE A 378 -14.66 14.62 22.74
C ILE A 378 -13.31 14.79 23.46
N GLY A 379 -12.22 14.98 22.70
CA GLY A 379 -10.90 15.16 23.27
C GLY A 379 -9.81 15.13 22.21
N THR A 380 -8.71 14.44 22.50
CA THR A 380 -7.59 14.27 21.57
C THR A 380 -8.05 13.57 20.29
N GLN A 381 -7.30 13.75 19.20
CA GLN A 381 -7.59 13.08 17.93
C GLN A 381 -7.68 11.56 18.09
N GLN A 382 -6.79 10.96 18.87
CA GLN A 382 -6.83 9.53 19.16
C GLN A 382 -8.12 9.13 19.87
N GLN A 383 -8.59 9.91 20.86
CA GLN A 383 -9.85 9.64 21.57
C GLN A 383 -11.06 9.75 20.63
N ASN A 384 -11.07 10.76 19.76
CA ASN A 384 -12.11 10.94 18.76
C ASN A 384 -12.17 9.75 17.79
N ASN A 385 -11.01 9.35 17.25
CA ASN A 385 -10.89 8.20 16.35
C ASN A 385 -11.29 6.89 17.02
N LEU A 386 -10.88 6.65 18.27
CA LEU A 386 -11.29 5.47 19.02
C LEU A 386 -12.79 5.43 19.24
N LYS A 387 -13.41 6.58 19.58
CA LYS A 387 -14.87 6.65 19.75
C LYS A 387 -15.62 6.37 18.44
N LEU A 388 -15.14 6.91 17.31
CA LEU A 388 -15.71 6.63 15.99
C LEU A 388 -15.59 5.14 15.63
N LEU A 389 -14.41 4.55 15.84
CA LEU A 389 -14.20 3.12 15.57
C LEU A 389 -15.07 2.23 16.47
N SER A 390 -15.21 2.55 17.75
CA SER A 390 -16.15 1.86 18.64
C SER A 390 -17.58 1.99 18.14
N HIS A 391 -18.00 3.19 17.72
CA HIS A 391 -19.33 3.42 17.17
C HIS A 391 -19.61 2.60 15.91
N ILE A 392 -18.60 2.42 15.04
CA ILE A 392 -18.68 1.54 13.88
C ILE A 392 -18.86 0.08 14.33
N VAL A 393 -18.05 -0.40 15.28
CA VAL A 393 -18.12 -1.78 15.80
C VAL A 393 -19.46 -2.07 16.46
N ASP A 394 -19.95 -1.16 17.31
CA ASP A 394 -21.22 -1.31 18.04
C ASP A 394 -22.45 -1.38 17.13
N ASN A 395 -22.35 -0.79 15.92
CA ASN A 395 -23.41 -0.78 14.93
C ASN A 395 -23.12 -1.69 13.72
N PHE A 396 -22.00 -2.43 13.72
CA PHE A 396 -21.52 -3.17 12.56
C PHE A 396 -22.53 -4.21 12.03
N GLU A 397 -23.26 -4.87 12.94
CA GLU A 397 -24.30 -5.85 12.59
C GLU A 397 -25.62 -5.21 12.15
N LYS A 398 -25.83 -3.92 12.39
CA LYS A 398 -27.03 -3.19 11.94
C LYS A 398 -26.80 -2.76 10.50
N THR A 399 -27.40 -3.47 9.55
CA THR A 399 -27.29 -3.12 8.12
C THR A 399 -28.67 -3.22 7.45
N PRO A 400 -29.23 -2.12 6.92
CA PRO A 400 -28.66 -0.78 6.87
C PRO A 400 -28.67 -0.07 8.24
N PHE A 401 -27.77 0.90 8.41
CA PHE A 401 -27.76 1.83 9.54
C PHE A 401 -27.31 3.20 9.04
N SER A 402 -27.87 4.27 9.59
CA SER A 402 -27.51 5.64 9.23
C SER A 402 -27.78 6.55 10.41
N ASP A 403 -26.78 7.35 10.77
CA ASP A 403 -26.92 8.45 11.70
C ASP A 403 -26.04 9.63 11.26
N GLU A 404 -25.91 10.63 12.14
CA GLU A 404 -25.12 11.81 11.84
C GLU A 404 -23.60 11.54 11.70
N TYR A 405 -23.10 10.38 12.15
CA TYR A 405 -21.68 10.01 12.13
C TYR A 405 -21.35 9.01 11.02
N ILE A 406 -22.17 7.99 10.81
CA ILE A 406 -21.87 6.88 9.90
C ILE A 406 -23.08 6.43 9.10
N ASP A 407 -22.80 5.96 7.88
CA ASP A 407 -23.72 5.20 7.05
C ASP A 407 -23.17 3.78 6.83
N ILE A 408 -23.99 2.76 7.08
CA ILE A 408 -23.68 1.34 6.84
C ILE A 408 -24.71 0.78 5.87
N PHE A 409 -24.26 0.28 4.73
CA PHE A 409 -25.12 -0.36 3.73
C PHE A 409 -24.36 -1.38 2.90
N THR A 410 -25.09 -2.22 2.18
CA THR A 410 -24.50 -3.23 1.29
C THR A 410 -24.43 -2.75 -0.15
N VAL A 411 -23.33 -3.06 -0.83
CA VAL A 411 -23.15 -2.84 -2.27
C VAL A 411 -22.95 -4.18 -2.97
N ASP A 412 -23.64 -4.39 -4.09
CA ASP A 412 -23.44 -5.57 -4.93
C ASP A 412 -22.12 -5.46 -5.71
N GLN A 413 -21.16 -6.35 -5.43
CA GLN A 413 -19.88 -6.33 -6.12
C GLN A 413 -20.02 -6.65 -7.62
N LYS A 414 -21.02 -7.46 -8.00
CA LYS A 414 -21.26 -7.83 -9.41
C LYS A 414 -21.64 -6.62 -10.27
N GLY A 415 -22.24 -5.59 -9.66
CA GLY A 415 -22.59 -4.34 -10.33
C GLY A 415 -21.42 -3.37 -10.53
N LEU A 416 -20.24 -3.67 -9.96
CA LEU A 416 -19.06 -2.84 -10.07
C LEU A 416 -18.26 -3.18 -11.34
N GLY A 417 -17.54 -2.20 -11.87
CA GLY A 417 -16.74 -2.37 -13.07
C GLY A 417 -15.45 -1.55 -13.05
N LEU A 418 -14.90 -1.31 -14.23
CA LEU A 418 -13.66 -0.55 -14.42
C LEU A 418 -13.81 0.95 -14.14
N SER A 419 -15.01 1.49 -14.35
CA SER A 419 -15.32 2.90 -14.12
C SER A 419 -15.25 3.25 -12.64
N LYS A 420 -15.31 4.55 -12.32
CA LYS A 420 -15.40 5.06 -10.94
C LYS A 420 -16.53 4.34 -10.18
N TRP A 421 -16.25 3.93 -8.96
CA TRP A 421 -17.22 3.27 -8.10
C TRP A 421 -18.00 4.33 -7.32
N VAL A 422 -19.23 4.59 -7.73
CA VAL A 422 -20.12 5.51 -6.99
C VAL A 422 -20.89 4.69 -5.96
N LEU A 423 -20.34 4.59 -4.75
CA LEU A 423 -20.91 3.78 -3.67
C LEU A 423 -21.90 4.63 -2.87
N SER A 424 -23.20 4.34 -3.01
CA SER A 424 -24.25 5.08 -2.30
C SER A 424 -25.47 4.20 -2.03
N ASN A 425 -26.15 4.47 -0.91
CA ASN A 425 -27.47 3.92 -0.61
C ASN A 425 -28.60 4.55 -1.46
N LYS A 426 -28.32 5.62 -2.22
CA LYS A 426 -29.28 6.32 -3.10
C LYS A 426 -29.38 5.67 -4.48
N THR A 427 -29.63 4.37 -4.51
CA THR A 427 -29.64 3.55 -5.74
C THR A 427 -30.62 4.04 -6.80
N GLU A 428 -31.79 4.56 -6.40
CA GLU A 428 -32.78 5.09 -7.34
C GLU A 428 -32.26 6.32 -8.11
N ILE A 429 -31.56 7.23 -7.43
CA ILE A 429 -30.98 8.41 -8.07
C ILE A 429 -29.88 7.99 -9.06
N LEU A 430 -29.00 7.08 -8.64
CA LEU A 430 -27.97 6.53 -9.52
C LEU A 430 -28.57 5.84 -10.75
N ARG A 431 -29.67 5.10 -10.56
CA ARG A 431 -30.41 4.47 -11.66
C ARG A 431 -30.98 5.52 -12.62
N LYS A 432 -31.64 6.57 -12.12
CA LYS A 432 -32.20 7.66 -12.94
C LYS A 432 -31.10 8.38 -13.75
N ILE A 433 -29.97 8.67 -13.11
CA ILE A 433 -28.78 9.22 -13.79
C ILE A 433 -28.23 8.22 -14.83
N GLY A 434 -28.32 6.92 -14.56
CA GLY A 434 -27.86 5.88 -15.47
C GLY A 434 -28.73 5.73 -16.73
N THR A 435 -30.05 5.80 -16.59
CA THR A 435 -31.03 5.56 -17.67
C THR A 435 -31.23 6.78 -18.56
N ASP A 436 -31.36 7.97 -17.97
CA ASP A 436 -31.78 9.18 -18.67
C ASP A 436 -30.68 10.25 -18.59
N LYS A 437 -29.55 9.98 -19.25
CA LYS A 437 -28.39 10.89 -19.30
C LYS A 437 -28.07 11.34 -20.72
N VAL A 438 -27.69 12.60 -20.81
CA VAL A 438 -26.93 13.13 -21.94
C VAL A 438 -25.50 13.35 -21.45
N LEU A 439 -24.52 12.77 -22.15
CA LEU A 439 -23.11 13.00 -21.81
C LEU A 439 -22.78 14.46 -22.04
N LEU A 440 -22.07 15.09 -21.11
CA LEU A 440 -21.67 16.50 -21.24
C LEU A 440 -20.86 16.74 -22.53
N GLY A 441 -20.02 15.78 -22.91
CA GLY A 441 -19.26 15.82 -24.17
C GLY A 441 -20.12 15.80 -25.44
N ASN A 442 -21.40 15.41 -25.35
CA ASN A 442 -22.35 15.52 -26.46
C ASN A 442 -23.00 16.91 -26.53
N ILE A 443 -22.90 17.71 -25.46
CA ILE A 443 -23.53 19.04 -25.34
C ILE A 443 -22.51 20.14 -25.59
N CYS A 444 -21.30 19.98 -25.07
CA CYS A 444 -20.23 20.95 -25.21
C CYS A 444 -18.87 20.28 -25.32
N GLU A 445 -17.90 21.04 -25.82
CA GLU A 445 -16.49 20.63 -25.75
C GLU A 445 -16.05 20.60 -24.29
N VAL A 446 -15.52 19.47 -23.85
CA VAL A 446 -14.95 19.29 -22.52
C VAL A 446 -13.44 19.18 -22.68
N GLY A 447 -12.73 20.21 -22.23
CA GLY A 447 -11.29 20.29 -22.31
C GLY A 447 -10.66 20.72 -20.99
N GLN A 448 -9.34 20.52 -20.89
CA GLN A 448 -8.56 21.14 -19.82
C GLN A 448 -8.25 22.59 -20.21
N GLY A 449 -8.37 23.52 -19.25
CA GLY A 449 -7.93 24.89 -19.45
C GLY A 449 -6.42 25.00 -19.74
N VAL A 450 -5.96 26.17 -20.17
CA VAL A 450 -4.55 26.40 -20.51
C VAL A 450 -3.65 26.12 -19.30
N VAL A 451 -2.73 25.16 -19.45
CA VAL A 451 -1.70 24.85 -18.44
C VAL A 451 -0.36 25.44 -18.89
N PRO A 452 0.02 26.65 -18.43
CA PRO A 452 1.32 27.23 -18.78
C PRO A 452 2.44 26.43 -18.13
N GLY A 453 3.41 25.97 -18.94
CA GLY A 453 4.53 25.13 -18.48
C GLY A 453 5.46 25.81 -17.48
N ARG A 454 5.51 27.15 -17.45
CA ARG A 454 5.96 27.94 -16.30
C ARG A 454 4.94 29.05 -16.03
N LYS A 455 4.32 29.03 -14.85
CA LYS A 455 3.23 29.95 -14.48
C LYS A 455 3.70 31.36 -14.18
N LYS A 456 4.97 31.56 -13.80
CA LYS A 456 5.45 32.83 -13.28
C LYS A 456 5.71 33.81 -14.43
N GLU A 457 6.62 33.47 -15.31
CA GLU A 457 7.21 34.35 -16.33
C GLU A 457 6.18 34.87 -17.33
N PHE A 458 5.19 34.05 -17.68
CA PHE A 458 4.10 34.41 -18.60
C PHE A 458 2.92 35.09 -17.91
N ARG A 459 2.89 35.19 -16.58
CA ARG A 459 1.80 35.83 -15.83
C ARG A 459 2.20 37.25 -15.47
N ILE A 460 1.22 38.15 -15.61
CA ILE A 460 1.32 39.56 -15.25
C ILE A 460 0.25 39.81 -14.19
N SER A 461 0.69 40.26 -13.00
CA SER A 461 -0.21 40.59 -11.88
C SER A 461 -0.59 42.07 -11.89
N PRO A 462 -1.62 42.49 -11.15
CA PRO A 462 -1.78 43.90 -10.80
C PRO A 462 -0.66 44.35 -9.85
N GLU A 463 -0.39 45.65 -9.83
CA GLU A 463 0.55 46.26 -8.88
C GLU A 463 0.14 45.98 -7.42
N GLY A 464 1.12 45.71 -6.55
CA GLY A 464 0.87 45.40 -5.14
C GLY A 464 0.33 43.99 -4.83
N SER A 465 0.16 43.13 -5.84
CA SER A 465 -0.30 41.75 -5.65
C SER A 465 0.76 40.84 -5.05
N THR A 466 0.36 39.92 -4.16
CA THR A 466 1.21 38.84 -3.62
C THR A 466 1.32 37.64 -4.56
N ILE A 467 0.65 37.69 -5.71
CA ILE A 467 0.64 36.62 -6.70
C ILE A 467 2.02 36.46 -7.34
N THR A 468 2.50 35.22 -7.43
CA THR A 468 3.73 34.91 -8.16
C THR A 468 3.53 35.14 -9.67
N ALA A 469 4.21 36.16 -10.19
CA ALA A 469 4.17 36.61 -11.59
C ALA A 469 5.59 37.00 -12.07
N GLY A 470 5.76 37.17 -13.37
CA GLY A 470 6.99 37.67 -13.97
C GLY A 470 7.05 39.19 -13.84
N GLY A 471 5.91 39.85 -14.01
CA GLY A 471 5.80 41.29 -13.94
C GLY A 471 4.46 41.71 -13.35
N TYR A 472 4.35 43.00 -13.05
CA TYR A 472 3.07 43.62 -12.71
C TYR A 472 2.78 44.77 -13.66
N TRP A 473 1.52 44.94 -14.03
CA TRP A 473 1.12 46.02 -14.94
C TRP A 473 0.82 47.31 -14.17
N THR A 474 1.20 48.44 -14.76
CA THR A 474 1.03 49.78 -14.18
C THR A 474 -0.02 50.58 -14.95
N ARG A 475 -0.01 50.47 -16.28
CA ARG A 475 -0.91 51.23 -17.16
C ARG A 475 -1.33 50.42 -18.38
N LYS A 476 -2.62 50.51 -18.72
CA LYS A 476 -3.18 49.94 -19.96
C LYS A 476 -3.45 51.05 -20.97
N GLU A 477 -2.81 50.95 -22.13
CA GLU A 477 -2.99 51.87 -23.27
C GLU A 477 -3.85 51.19 -24.36
N LYS A 478 -4.12 51.90 -25.47
CA LYS A 478 -4.96 51.39 -26.56
C LYS A 478 -4.44 50.08 -27.17
N ASN A 479 -3.13 49.99 -27.37
CA ASN A 479 -2.47 48.85 -28.03
C ASN A 479 -1.40 48.16 -27.16
N HIS A 480 -1.09 48.71 -25.98
CA HIS A 480 0.00 48.22 -25.13
C HIS A 480 -0.42 48.10 -23.67
N LEU A 481 0.26 47.22 -22.94
CA LEU A 481 0.22 47.11 -21.49
C LEU A 481 1.63 47.41 -20.96
N ASN A 482 1.75 48.44 -20.13
CA ASN A 482 3.00 48.73 -19.45
C ASN A 482 3.18 47.79 -18.27
N VAL A 483 4.31 47.10 -18.22
CA VAL A 483 4.60 46.06 -17.24
C VAL A 483 6.00 46.27 -16.68
N ILE A 484 6.11 46.33 -15.35
CA ILE A 484 7.40 46.29 -14.66
C ILE A 484 7.77 44.83 -14.44
N ASN A 485 8.93 44.43 -14.95
CA ASN A 485 9.46 43.09 -14.80
C ASN A 485 10.08 42.91 -13.40
N GLN A 486 9.62 41.91 -12.65
CA GLN A 486 10.05 41.69 -11.26
C GLN A 486 11.49 41.15 -11.15
N LYS A 487 12.11 40.68 -12.24
CA LYS A 487 13.46 40.11 -12.22
C LYS A 487 14.54 41.18 -12.37
N ASN A 488 14.31 42.19 -13.21
CA ASN A 488 15.29 43.27 -13.44
C ASN A 488 14.77 44.67 -13.06
N GLY A 489 13.49 44.83 -12.72
CA GLY A 489 12.90 46.10 -12.32
C GLY A 489 12.60 47.07 -13.46
N GLU A 490 12.80 46.67 -14.72
CA GLU A 490 12.60 47.54 -15.88
C GLU A 490 11.14 47.54 -16.36
N GLU A 491 10.70 48.66 -16.94
CA GLU A 491 9.38 48.79 -17.56
C GLU A 491 9.42 48.38 -19.03
N TYR A 492 8.47 47.54 -19.43
CA TYR A 492 8.29 47.05 -20.79
C TYR A 492 6.89 47.41 -21.29
N ARG A 493 6.79 47.80 -22.57
CA ARG A 493 5.51 48.07 -23.24
C ARG A 493 5.10 46.84 -24.05
N LEU A 494 4.23 46.00 -23.49
CA LEU A 494 3.83 44.74 -24.11
C LEU A 494 2.66 44.93 -25.06
N GLU A 495 2.71 44.33 -26.23
CA GLU A 495 1.67 44.42 -27.25
C GLU A 495 0.40 43.66 -26.84
N LEU A 496 -0.74 44.35 -26.73
CA LEU A 496 -1.98 43.79 -26.16
C LEU A 496 -2.53 42.57 -26.90
N GLN A 497 -2.17 42.38 -28.16
CA GLN A 497 -2.65 41.25 -28.96
C GLN A 497 -2.33 39.88 -28.34
N PHE A 498 -1.20 39.75 -27.64
CA PHE A 498 -0.83 38.53 -26.91
C PHE A 498 -1.15 38.58 -25.43
N ILE A 499 -1.70 39.69 -24.92
CA ILE A 499 -2.04 39.84 -23.51
C ILE A 499 -3.52 39.47 -23.34
N LYS A 500 -3.77 38.29 -22.78
CA LYS A 500 -5.13 37.79 -22.56
C LYS A 500 -5.47 37.81 -21.07
N PRO A 501 -6.69 38.25 -20.68
CA PRO A 501 -7.13 38.13 -19.28
C PRO A 501 -7.01 36.69 -18.79
N LEU A 502 -6.42 36.50 -17.61
CA LEU A 502 -6.27 35.19 -17.00
C LEU A 502 -7.40 34.97 -15.99
N ILE A 503 -8.26 34.00 -16.27
CA ILE A 503 -9.30 33.54 -15.34
C ILE A 503 -8.78 32.28 -14.65
N THR A 504 -8.59 32.37 -13.34
CA THR A 504 -8.17 31.25 -12.49
C THR A 504 -9.37 30.67 -11.74
N ASN A 505 -9.23 29.46 -11.17
CA ASN A 505 -10.31 28.76 -10.46
C ASN A 505 -10.99 29.62 -9.39
N SER A 506 -10.26 30.50 -8.71
CA SER A 506 -10.82 31.39 -7.67
C SER A 506 -11.74 32.48 -8.22
N ARG A 507 -11.71 32.75 -9.53
CA ARG A 507 -12.56 33.74 -10.21
C ARG A 507 -13.73 33.12 -10.97
N ILE A 508 -13.86 31.79 -10.93
CA ILE A 508 -15.01 31.08 -11.48
C ILE A 508 -16.01 30.91 -10.35
N LEU A 509 -17.11 31.65 -10.42
CA LEU A 509 -18.21 31.54 -9.48
C LEU A 509 -19.38 30.80 -10.13
N LYS A 510 -20.38 30.48 -9.31
CA LYS A 510 -21.61 29.88 -9.78
C LYS A 510 -22.25 30.78 -10.85
N TYR A 511 -22.37 30.26 -12.07
CA TYR A 511 -23.01 30.90 -13.23
C TYR A 511 -22.32 32.11 -13.85
N HIS A 512 -21.17 32.56 -13.35
CA HIS A 512 -20.45 33.69 -13.94
C HIS A 512 -18.96 33.66 -13.58
N THR A 513 -18.17 34.39 -14.36
CA THR A 513 -16.74 34.62 -14.07
C THR A 513 -16.54 36.05 -13.63
N ILE A 514 -15.74 36.26 -12.59
CA ILE A 514 -15.27 37.59 -12.23
C ILE A 514 -14.08 37.93 -13.13
N PRO A 515 -14.12 39.04 -13.89
CA PRO A 515 -12.97 39.47 -14.67
C PRO A 515 -11.70 39.56 -13.83
N GLY A 516 -10.64 38.95 -14.35
CA GLY A 516 -9.29 39.07 -13.83
C GLY A 516 -8.70 40.46 -14.08
N ASP A 517 -7.99 41.02 -13.12
CA ASP A 517 -6.98 42.07 -13.34
C ASP A 517 -5.58 41.47 -13.57
N GLU A 518 -5.54 40.16 -13.78
CA GLU A 518 -4.35 39.39 -14.13
C GLU A 518 -4.36 39.07 -15.62
N TYR A 519 -3.18 39.03 -16.22
CA TYR A 519 -3.01 38.74 -17.63
C TYR A 519 -2.01 37.60 -17.87
N LEU A 520 -2.22 36.88 -18.96
CA LEU A 520 -1.31 35.88 -19.50
C LEU A 520 -0.71 36.42 -20.80
N ILE A 521 0.61 36.28 -20.94
CA ILE A 521 1.32 36.44 -22.21
C ILE A 521 1.06 35.15 -23.02
N TYR A 522 0.08 35.19 -23.90
CA TYR A 522 -0.43 34.07 -24.67
C TYR A 522 0.35 33.90 -25.99
N THR A 523 1.41 33.09 -25.98
CA THR A 523 2.34 32.96 -27.13
C THR A 523 1.97 31.86 -28.14
N VAL A 524 0.79 31.25 -28.05
CA VAL A 524 0.38 30.14 -28.95
C VAL A 524 0.47 30.49 -30.45
N PRO A 525 0.01 31.68 -30.92
CA PRO A 525 0.13 32.03 -32.34
C PRO A 525 1.58 32.06 -32.84
N LEU A 526 2.54 32.39 -31.96
CA LEU A 526 3.98 32.34 -32.28
C LEU A 526 4.49 30.90 -32.42
N GLN A 527 4.00 30.00 -31.55
CA GLN A 527 4.41 28.58 -31.53
C GLN A 527 3.90 27.82 -32.76
N GLU A 528 2.73 28.19 -33.26
CA GLU A 528 2.12 27.59 -34.45
C GLU A 528 2.60 28.25 -35.75
N GLY A 529 3.55 29.19 -35.68
CA GLY A 529 4.10 29.90 -36.84
C GLY A 529 3.11 30.85 -37.53
N ARG A 530 2.00 31.20 -36.86
CA ARG A 530 1.00 32.15 -37.38
C ARG A 530 1.49 33.59 -37.30
N GLU A 531 2.41 33.87 -36.37
CA GLU A 531 3.02 35.19 -36.16
C GLU A 531 4.52 35.05 -35.86
N ASP A 532 5.32 36.06 -36.24
CA ASP A 532 6.75 36.15 -35.91
C ASP A 532 6.96 37.06 -34.67
N ILE A 533 7.61 36.53 -33.63
CA ILE A 533 7.90 37.26 -32.39
C ILE A 533 8.75 38.52 -32.62
N ASN A 534 9.51 38.56 -33.72
CA ASN A 534 10.31 39.73 -34.08
C ASN A 534 9.47 40.96 -34.41
N ASN A 535 8.19 40.78 -34.75
CA ASN A 535 7.25 41.88 -34.96
C ASN A 535 6.72 42.49 -33.64
N PHE A 536 7.08 41.89 -32.50
CA PHE A 536 6.56 42.25 -31.17
C PHE A 536 7.70 42.45 -30.17
N PRO A 537 8.47 43.54 -30.34
CA PRO A 537 9.68 43.79 -29.57
C PRO A 537 9.41 43.87 -28.06
N GLY A 538 8.26 44.39 -27.62
CA GLY A 538 7.92 44.53 -26.21
C GLY A 538 7.88 43.19 -25.49
N ILE A 539 7.09 42.25 -26.03
CA ILE A 539 7.01 40.88 -25.51
C ILE A 539 8.33 40.13 -25.66
N ARG A 540 9.02 40.31 -26.78
CA ARG A 540 10.30 39.64 -27.03
C ARG A 540 11.35 40.04 -25.99
N GLU A 541 11.54 41.34 -25.76
CA GLU A 541 12.52 41.84 -24.79
C GLU A 541 12.12 41.48 -23.35
N TYR A 542 10.82 41.55 -23.00
CA TYR A 542 10.35 41.12 -21.69
C TYR A 542 10.64 39.62 -21.42
N LEU A 543 10.34 38.74 -22.38
CA LEU A 543 10.57 37.29 -22.21
C LEU A 543 12.05 36.91 -22.25
N LYS A 544 12.90 37.66 -22.97
CA LYS A 544 14.35 37.45 -23.00
C LYS A 544 15.01 37.53 -21.62
N VAL A 545 14.48 38.36 -20.71
CA VAL A 545 14.92 38.45 -19.31
C VAL A 545 14.84 37.10 -18.59
N TYR A 546 13.91 36.24 -19.00
CA TYR A 546 13.74 34.87 -18.51
C TYR A 546 14.37 33.81 -19.42
N GLY A 547 15.24 34.20 -20.34
CA GLY A 547 15.75 33.28 -21.38
C GLY A 547 16.47 32.04 -20.84
N LYS A 548 17.15 32.13 -19.69
CA LYS A 548 17.78 30.98 -19.04
C LYS A 548 16.71 29.98 -18.57
N GLU A 549 15.74 30.48 -17.83
CA GLU A 549 14.59 29.73 -17.32
C GLU A 549 13.78 29.08 -18.45
N LEU A 550 13.56 29.82 -19.54
CA LEU A 550 12.81 29.30 -20.69
C LEU A 550 13.55 28.18 -21.44
N ARG A 551 14.90 28.14 -21.39
CA ARG A 551 15.72 27.10 -22.02
C ARG A 551 15.82 25.80 -21.21
N GLU A 552 15.76 25.86 -19.88
CA GLU A 552 15.82 24.70 -18.97
C GLU A 552 14.65 23.70 -19.11
N ARG A 553 13.70 23.93 -20.04
CA ARG A 553 12.56 23.05 -20.31
C ARG A 553 12.87 21.93 -21.32
N TYR A 554 13.99 22.01 -22.04
CA TYR A 554 14.38 21.04 -23.07
C TYR A 554 15.47 20.09 -22.59
#